data_AF-A0A7C5F5X3-F1
#
_entry.id   AF-A0A7C5F5X3-F1
#
_cell.length_a   1.000
_cell.length_b   1.000
_cell.length_c   1.000
_cell.angle_alpha   90.00
_cell.angle_beta   90.00
_cell.angle_gamma   90.00
#
_symmetry.space_group_name_H-M   'P 1'
#
loop_
_entity.id
_entity.type
_entity.pdbx_description
1 polymer ?
#
loop_
_entity_poly.entity_id
_entity_poly.type
_entity_poly.pdbx_seq_one_letter_code
_entity_poly.pdbx_strand_id
1 'polypeptide(L)'
;MASYRAAATLIARYLARHEFVEGVYLHRSVATGEVSFGQSDIDLLLVLNSPEQGAAMASEMAQLFGDVSRLLRLHPGLLHLQIHDRQGLARWIRTDSYRGWMECYTARLAAGRASEFLPPSLRRRDALLWFSFTPGLFLSTAVRLASKRDQLKIATEMWSAYEFYRGWIETPDLTRGQAQSRAIQKGEPAGLLRAMADAGEALKFIAELAEMLHADLLPRLAPLDEPLVFRAPMPPRRLEQCFILLPAKRFRLPDILGESLEPWAILATPELLHLYIKYVQPFSYWYMPPKVLKLGISPPDLLDYVRSCRFFLQDNFLRNAGFAHMYPRAPGATVAVAEYALPYLEDGLRPPVPSEQQLLAFFEGPDDIYELYGRHFERIYWQSRRHLERLEGIAARMESGSQTADA
;
A
#
# COMPACT_ATOMS: atom_id res chain seq x y z
N MET A 1 26.51 5.45 -2.48
CA MET A 1 25.48 5.84 -3.48
C MET A 1 25.81 5.32 -4.89
N ALA A 2 26.98 5.64 -5.45
CA ALA A 2 27.37 5.21 -6.80
C ALA A 2 27.32 3.67 -6.99
N SER A 3 27.78 2.91 -5.99
CA SER A 3 27.72 1.44 -5.99
C SER A 3 26.29 0.88 -6.07
N TYR A 4 25.36 1.44 -5.31
CA TYR A 4 23.94 1.04 -5.33
C TYR A 4 23.29 1.31 -6.70
N ARG A 5 23.51 2.50 -7.27
CA ARG A 5 22.99 2.84 -8.59
C ARG A 5 23.62 1.97 -9.68
N ALA A 6 24.91 1.68 -9.60
CA ALA A 6 25.59 0.78 -10.52
C ALA A 6 25.00 -0.63 -10.45
N ALA A 7 24.86 -1.20 -9.25
CA ALA A 7 24.23 -2.51 -9.05
C ALA A 7 22.78 -2.53 -9.58
N ALA A 8 21.97 -1.53 -9.22
CA ALA A 8 20.59 -1.41 -9.69
C ALA A 8 20.51 -1.27 -11.22
N THR A 9 21.44 -0.55 -11.84
CA THR A 9 21.50 -0.39 -13.31
C THR A 9 21.91 -1.69 -14.00
N LEU A 10 22.84 -2.44 -13.42
CA LEU A 10 23.22 -3.76 -13.95
C LEU A 10 22.07 -4.77 -13.86
N ILE A 11 21.38 -4.81 -12.72
CA ILE A 11 20.15 -5.61 -12.54
C ILE A 11 19.11 -5.18 -13.57
N ALA A 12 18.86 -3.87 -13.72
CA ALA A 12 17.89 -3.34 -14.67
C ALA A 12 18.21 -3.75 -16.12
N ARG A 13 19.49 -3.66 -16.54
CA ARG A 13 19.93 -4.10 -17.88
C ARG A 13 19.79 -5.60 -18.09
N TYR A 14 19.90 -6.41 -17.04
CA TYR A 14 19.66 -7.84 -17.12
C TYR A 14 18.16 -8.13 -17.31
N LEU A 15 17.30 -7.50 -16.51
CA LEU A 15 15.85 -7.65 -16.60
C LEU A 15 15.28 -7.11 -17.93
N ALA A 16 15.83 -6.04 -18.47
CA ALA A 16 15.43 -5.47 -19.75
C ALA A 16 15.78 -6.34 -20.99
N ARG A 17 16.39 -7.53 -20.79
CA ARG A 17 16.63 -8.49 -21.89
C ARG A 17 15.39 -9.32 -22.23
N HIS A 18 14.42 -9.38 -21.33
CA HIS A 18 13.14 -10.02 -21.61
C HIS A 18 12.37 -9.16 -22.61
N GLU A 19 11.96 -9.72 -23.75
CA GLU A 19 11.32 -8.99 -24.86
C GLU A 19 10.03 -8.26 -24.44
N PHE A 20 9.28 -8.86 -23.51
CA PHE A 20 8.05 -8.29 -22.98
C PHE A 20 8.28 -7.19 -21.91
N VAL A 21 9.53 -6.94 -21.48
CA VAL A 21 9.87 -5.83 -20.59
C VAL A 21 10.15 -4.59 -21.43
N GLU A 22 9.27 -3.61 -21.35
CA GLU A 22 9.42 -2.34 -22.06
C GLU A 22 10.52 -1.47 -21.45
N GLY A 23 10.52 -1.32 -20.13
CA GLY A 23 11.42 -0.41 -19.44
C GLY A 23 11.61 -0.77 -17.97
N VAL A 24 12.80 -0.46 -17.45
CA VAL A 24 13.15 -0.67 -16.04
C VAL A 24 13.63 0.64 -15.44
N TYR A 25 13.04 1.03 -14.33
CA TYR A 25 13.26 2.30 -13.65
C TYR A 25 13.84 2.07 -12.27
N LEU A 26 14.81 2.92 -11.90
CA LEU A 26 15.15 3.15 -10.51
C LEU A 26 14.01 3.97 -9.90
N HIS A 27 13.59 3.63 -8.69
CA HIS A 27 12.66 4.47 -7.95
C HIS A 27 12.98 4.58 -6.45
N ARG A 28 12.19 5.39 -5.74
CA ARG A 28 12.37 5.71 -4.32
C ARG A 28 13.81 6.13 -3.98
N SER A 29 14.38 5.62 -2.89
CA SER A 29 15.69 6.04 -2.37
C SER A 29 16.82 5.86 -3.38
N VAL A 30 16.78 4.85 -4.25
CA VAL A 30 17.83 4.65 -5.26
C VAL A 30 17.82 5.79 -6.28
N ALA A 31 16.62 6.19 -6.71
CA ALA A 31 16.44 7.27 -7.67
C ALA A 31 16.68 8.65 -7.04
N THR A 32 16.15 8.90 -5.84
CA THR A 32 16.31 10.19 -5.14
C THR A 32 17.70 10.38 -4.53
N GLY A 33 18.49 9.30 -4.41
CA GLY A 33 19.81 9.35 -3.78
C GLY A 33 19.76 9.24 -2.25
N GLU A 34 18.60 8.94 -1.66
CA GLU A 34 18.43 8.81 -0.20
C GLU A 34 18.77 7.41 0.32
N VAL A 35 19.79 6.79 -0.28
CA VAL A 35 20.30 5.46 0.07
C VAL A 35 21.26 5.57 1.26
N SER A 36 20.93 4.90 2.37
CA SER A 36 21.91 4.53 3.40
C SER A 36 22.63 3.25 2.99
N PHE A 37 23.96 3.32 2.88
CA PHE A 37 24.80 2.20 2.49
C PHE A 37 24.67 1.04 3.48
N GLY A 38 24.44 -0.18 2.98
CA GLY A 38 24.30 -1.40 3.80
C GLY A 38 22.95 -1.54 4.50
N GLN A 39 22.05 -0.57 4.36
CA GLN A 39 20.74 -0.58 5.04
C GLN A 39 19.55 -0.32 4.13
N SER A 40 19.77 0.07 2.88
CA SER A 40 18.68 0.33 1.94
C SER A 40 18.56 -0.80 0.95
N ASP A 41 17.33 -1.00 0.49
CA ASP A 41 17.02 -1.92 -0.58
C ASP A 41 17.26 -1.25 -1.95
N ILE A 42 17.34 -2.09 -2.97
CA ILE A 42 17.27 -1.73 -4.37
C ILE A 42 15.81 -1.88 -4.79
N ASP A 43 15.11 -0.75 -4.80
CA ASP A 43 13.75 -0.66 -5.33
C ASP A 43 13.81 -0.43 -6.86
N LEU A 44 13.12 -1.28 -7.63
CA LEU A 44 12.99 -1.14 -9.09
C LEU A 44 11.51 -1.17 -9.52
N LEU A 45 11.19 -0.47 -10.60
CA LEU A 45 9.89 -0.50 -11.27
C LEU A 45 10.06 -1.02 -12.71
N LEU A 46 9.32 -2.07 -13.07
CA LEU A 46 9.28 -2.67 -14.41
C LEU A 46 7.98 -2.28 -15.08
N VAL A 47 8.10 -1.81 -16.32
CA VAL A 47 6.97 -1.62 -17.22
C VAL A 47 7.03 -2.73 -18.27
N LEU A 48 5.98 -3.51 -18.37
CA LEU A 48 5.80 -4.56 -19.36
C LEU A 48 5.06 -4.00 -20.58
N ASN A 49 5.33 -4.59 -21.75
CA ASN A 49 4.49 -4.41 -22.91
C ASN A 49 3.05 -4.80 -22.56
N SER A 50 2.07 -4.05 -23.07
CA SER A 50 0.67 -4.42 -22.85
C SER A 50 0.41 -5.74 -23.56
N PRO A 51 -0.03 -6.78 -22.83
CA PRO A 51 -0.26 -8.07 -23.44
C PRO A 51 -1.44 -8.00 -24.41
N GLU A 52 -1.28 -8.61 -25.57
CA GLU A 52 -2.41 -8.95 -26.43
C GLU A 52 -3.18 -10.13 -25.81
N GLN A 53 -4.51 -10.15 -25.96
CA GLN A 53 -5.31 -11.28 -25.48
C GLN A 53 -4.85 -12.57 -26.15
N GLY A 54 -4.46 -13.58 -25.36
CA GLY A 54 -3.97 -14.87 -25.86
C GLY A 54 -2.45 -14.98 -26.04
N ALA A 55 -1.67 -13.94 -25.71
CA ALA A 55 -0.22 -14.03 -25.63
C ALA A 55 0.24 -14.94 -24.46
N ALA A 56 1.40 -15.59 -24.60
CA ALA A 56 1.98 -16.54 -23.65
C ALA A 56 2.56 -15.88 -22.37
N MET A 57 1.77 -15.01 -21.74
CA MET A 57 2.17 -14.19 -20.59
C MET A 57 2.59 -15.03 -19.39
N ALA A 58 1.89 -16.15 -19.14
CA ALA A 58 2.18 -17.02 -18.00
C ALA A 58 3.62 -17.53 -18.03
N SER A 59 4.08 -18.03 -19.17
CA SER A 59 5.45 -18.54 -19.33
C SER A 59 6.51 -17.44 -19.22
N GLU A 60 6.24 -16.27 -19.80
CA GLU A 60 7.13 -15.11 -19.74
C GLU A 60 7.31 -14.60 -18.31
N MET A 61 6.20 -14.49 -17.57
CA MET A 61 6.22 -14.09 -16.16
C MET A 61 6.90 -15.13 -15.27
N ALA A 62 6.67 -16.41 -15.51
CA ALA A 62 7.37 -17.49 -14.81
C ALA A 62 8.89 -17.42 -15.03
N GLN A 63 9.31 -17.16 -16.27
CA GLN A 63 10.72 -16.98 -16.61
C GLN A 63 11.32 -15.77 -15.91
N LEU A 64 10.67 -14.60 -15.99
CA LEU A 64 11.10 -13.38 -15.29
C LEU A 64 11.20 -13.60 -13.77
N PHE A 65 10.23 -14.31 -13.17
CA PHE A 65 10.29 -14.67 -11.76
C PHE A 65 11.50 -15.57 -11.45
N GLY A 66 11.80 -16.56 -12.29
CA GLY A 66 12.98 -17.41 -12.15
C GLY A 66 14.30 -16.61 -12.23
N ASP A 67 14.35 -15.62 -13.10
CA ASP A 67 15.48 -14.69 -13.27
C ASP A 67 15.65 -13.76 -12.07
N VAL A 68 14.56 -13.16 -11.59
CA VAL A 68 14.56 -12.34 -10.38
C VAL A 68 14.94 -13.17 -9.14
N SER A 69 14.44 -14.40 -9.02
CA SER A 69 14.80 -15.32 -7.95
C SER A 69 16.29 -15.65 -7.95
N ARG A 70 16.92 -15.76 -9.13
CA ARG A 70 18.37 -15.90 -9.26
C ARG A 70 19.10 -14.64 -8.84
N LEU A 71 18.62 -13.46 -9.27
CA LEU A 71 19.20 -12.18 -8.90
C LEU A 71 19.12 -11.91 -7.40
N LEU A 72 18.01 -12.25 -6.73
CA LEU A 72 17.86 -12.14 -5.28
C LEU A 72 18.94 -12.91 -4.52
N ARG A 73 19.35 -14.08 -5.02
CA ARG A 73 20.44 -14.87 -4.42
C ARG A 73 21.81 -14.20 -4.57
N LEU A 74 22.03 -13.44 -5.64
CA LEU A 74 23.28 -12.73 -5.91
C LEU A 74 23.31 -11.33 -5.29
N HIS A 75 22.15 -10.70 -5.18
CA HIS A 75 21.93 -9.36 -4.67
C HIS A 75 20.75 -9.35 -3.69
N PRO A 76 20.97 -9.77 -2.42
CA PRO A 76 19.92 -9.81 -1.40
C PRO A 76 19.25 -8.47 -1.12
N GLY A 77 19.87 -7.35 -1.55
CA GLY A 77 19.27 -6.02 -1.46
C GLY A 77 18.14 -5.75 -2.46
N LEU A 78 17.89 -6.60 -3.46
CA LEU A 78 16.79 -6.45 -4.43
C LEU A 78 15.43 -6.83 -3.81
N LEU A 79 15.04 -6.24 -2.68
CA LEU A 79 13.87 -6.71 -1.94
C LEU A 79 12.52 -6.23 -2.50
N HIS A 80 12.51 -5.30 -3.45
CA HIS A 80 11.26 -4.71 -3.92
C HIS A 80 11.28 -4.41 -5.43
N LEU A 81 10.46 -5.16 -6.15
CA LEU A 81 10.24 -5.00 -7.58
C LEU A 81 8.76 -4.70 -7.85
N GLN A 82 8.44 -3.50 -8.33
CA GLN A 82 7.09 -3.16 -8.77
C GLN A 82 6.95 -3.49 -10.24
N ILE A 83 5.92 -4.23 -10.62
CA ILE A 83 5.67 -4.59 -12.01
C ILE A 83 4.32 -4.03 -12.43
N HIS A 84 4.30 -3.38 -13.58
CA HIS A 84 3.12 -2.80 -14.20
C HIS A 84 3.10 -3.12 -15.67
N ASP A 85 1.93 -3.36 -16.26
CA ASP A 85 1.78 -3.12 -17.70
C ASP A 85 1.56 -1.62 -17.94
N ARG A 86 1.69 -1.15 -19.19
CA ARG A 86 1.55 0.28 -19.50
C ARG A 86 0.22 0.89 -19.03
N GLN A 87 -0.89 0.19 -19.22
CA GLN A 87 -2.20 0.70 -18.84
C GLN A 87 -2.38 0.69 -17.32
N GLY A 88 -1.82 -0.33 -16.67
CA GLY A 88 -1.87 -0.52 -15.25
C GLY A 88 -0.95 0.44 -14.48
N LEU A 89 0.19 0.85 -15.05
CA LEU A 89 0.98 1.98 -14.55
C LEU A 89 0.13 3.26 -14.55
N ALA A 90 -0.53 3.57 -15.66
CA ALA A 90 -1.40 4.73 -15.77
C ALA A 90 -2.60 4.66 -14.80
N ARG A 91 -3.20 3.48 -14.62
CA ARG A 91 -4.27 3.25 -13.62
C ARG A 91 -3.75 3.48 -12.19
N TRP A 92 -2.58 2.94 -11.85
CA TRP A 92 -1.97 3.11 -10.54
C TRP A 92 -1.72 4.59 -10.23
N ILE A 93 -1.15 5.33 -11.18
CA ILE A 93 -0.92 6.77 -11.03
C ILE A 93 -2.24 7.52 -10.78
N ARG A 94 -3.38 7.08 -11.34
CA ARG A 94 -4.67 7.75 -11.09
C ARG A 94 -5.33 7.37 -9.76
N THR A 95 -5.19 6.12 -9.32
CA THR A 95 -5.85 5.64 -8.09
C THR A 95 -5.07 6.01 -6.83
N ASP A 96 -3.75 5.98 -6.89
CA ASP A 96 -2.84 6.43 -5.82
C ASP A 96 -2.11 7.68 -6.29
N SER A 97 -2.87 8.73 -6.60
CA SER A 97 -2.36 9.93 -7.28
C SER A 97 -1.32 10.69 -6.47
N TYR A 98 -1.42 10.68 -5.14
CA TYR A 98 -0.38 11.25 -4.27
C TYR A 98 0.99 10.61 -4.54
N ARG A 99 1.08 9.27 -4.55
CA ARG A 99 2.34 8.59 -4.86
C ARG A 99 2.67 8.56 -6.34
N GLY A 100 1.67 8.41 -7.19
CA GLY A 100 1.82 8.46 -8.63
C GLY A 100 2.48 9.75 -9.08
N TRP A 101 2.07 10.88 -8.49
CA TRP A 101 2.71 12.17 -8.72
C TRP A 101 4.18 12.16 -8.31
N MET A 102 4.52 11.74 -7.07
CA MET A 102 5.92 11.65 -6.63
C MET A 102 6.76 10.78 -7.56
N GLU A 103 6.22 9.65 -8.01
CA GLU A 103 6.88 8.71 -8.89
C GLU A 103 7.17 9.32 -10.26
N CYS A 104 6.23 10.09 -10.83
CA CYS A 104 6.43 10.79 -12.12
C CYS A 104 7.66 11.71 -12.09
N TYR A 105 7.98 12.32 -10.95
CA TYR A 105 9.13 13.23 -10.83
C TYR A 105 10.41 12.55 -10.33
N THR A 106 10.31 11.39 -9.69
CA THR A 106 11.45 10.71 -9.06
C THR A 106 11.94 9.48 -9.80
N ALA A 107 11.10 8.78 -10.56
CA ALA A 107 11.48 7.61 -11.34
C ALA A 107 12.57 7.97 -12.37
N ARG A 108 13.57 7.09 -12.54
CA ARG A 108 14.66 7.30 -13.50
C ARG A 108 14.85 6.05 -14.33
N LEU A 109 14.77 6.17 -15.66
CA LEU A 109 15.01 5.06 -16.57
C LEU A 109 16.44 4.53 -16.38
N ALA A 110 16.55 3.24 -16.10
CA ALA A 110 17.82 2.53 -15.95
C ALA A 110 18.16 1.69 -17.19
N ALA A 111 17.15 1.10 -17.83
CA ALA A 111 17.30 0.28 -19.03
C ALA A 111 15.97 0.17 -19.81
N GLY A 112 16.04 -0.17 -21.09
CA GLY A 112 14.87 -0.33 -21.97
C GLY A 112 14.40 0.99 -22.59
N ARG A 113 13.13 1.03 -22.99
CA ARG A 113 12.46 2.19 -23.58
C ARG A 113 11.79 3.03 -22.49
N ALA A 114 11.85 4.35 -22.66
CA ALA A 114 11.11 5.28 -21.82
C ALA A 114 9.59 5.13 -22.06
N SER A 115 8.86 4.95 -20.98
CA SER A 115 7.42 4.98 -20.84
C SER A 115 7.05 6.38 -20.37
N GLU A 116 5.89 6.87 -20.79
CA GLU A 116 5.41 8.17 -20.35
C GLU A 116 4.81 8.07 -18.94
N PHE A 117 5.33 8.90 -18.03
CA PHE A 117 4.78 9.09 -16.69
C PHE A 117 4.03 10.41 -16.69
N LEU A 118 2.71 10.35 -16.87
CA LEU A 118 1.85 11.52 -16.87
C LEU A 118 1.44 11.87 -15.43
N PRO A 119 1.85 13.03 -14.88
CA PRO A 119 1.44 13.42 -13.53
C PRO A 119 -0.10 13.55 -13.44
N PRO A 120 -0.73 12.99 -12.40
CA PRO A 120 -2.17 13.11 -12.22
C PRO A 120 -2.52 14.50 -11.67
N SER A 121 -3.77 14.92 -11.87
CA SER A 121 -4.32 16.01 -11.06
C SER A 121 -4.40 15.56 -9.60
N LEU A 122 -3.84 16.35 -8.70
CA LEU A 122 -3.85 16.03 -7.28
C LEU A 122 -5.01 16.70 -6.55
N ARG A 123 -5.68 15.94 -5.68
CA ARG A 123 -6.64 16.45 -4.69
C ARG A 123 -6.09 16.20 -3.29
N ARG A 124 -6.36 17.11 -2.35
CA ARG A 124 -5.94 16.98 -0.94
C ARG A 124 -6.26 15.61 -0.33
N ARG A 125 -7.44 15.06 -0.64
CA ARG A 125 -7.90 13.74 -0.15
C ARG A 125 -7.08 12.56 -0.67
N ASP A 126 -6.33 12.73 -1.75
CA ASP A 126 -5.53 11.64 -2.32
C ASP A 126 -4.36 11.24 -1.39
N ALA A 127 -3.93 12.14 -0.48
CA ALA A 127 -2.93 11.81 0.54
C ALA A 127 -3.44 10.84 1.62
N LEU A 128 -4.75 10.69 1.79
CA LEU A 128 -5.34 9.91 2.89
C LEU A 128 -5.05 8.41 2.76
N LEU A 129 -5.00 7.91 1.51
CA LEU A 129 -4.60 6.54 1.22
C LEU A 129 -3.18 6.29 1.74
N TRP A 130 -2.21 7.13 1.34
CA TRP A 130 -0.82 6.95 1.73
C TRP A 130 -0.59 7.16 3.22
N PHE A 131 -1.18 8.22 3.79
CA PHE A 131 -1.14 8.51 5.23
C PHE A 131 -1.54 7.27 6.05
N SER A 132 -2.62 6.60 5.65
CA SER A 132 -3.19 5.48 6.39
C SER A 132 -2.48 4.16 6.10
N PHE A 133 -1.99 3.97 4.87
CA PHE A 133 -1.37 2.73 4.41
C PHE A 133 0.04 2.51 4.99
N THR A 134 0.88 3.54 4.99
CA THR A 134 2.28 3.44 5.41
C THR A 134 2.47 2.85 6.81
N PRO A 135 1.81 3.35 7.88
CA PRO A 135 1.98 2.78 9.20
C PRO A 135 1.39 1.36 9.30
N GLY A 136 0.25 1.10 8.64
CA GLY A 136 -0.38 -0.22 8.64
C GLY A 136 0.50 -1.32 8.04
N LEU A 137 1.42 -0.99 7.14
CA LEU A 137 2.36 -1.97 6.58
C LEU A 137 3.65 -2.14 7.37
N PHE A 138 4.22 -1.03 7.84
CA PHE A 138 5.65 -1.00 8.18
C PHE A 138 5.91 -0.68 9.65
N LEU A 139 4.95 -0.10 10.38
CA LEU A 139 5.20 0.42 11.72
C LEU A 139 5.52 -0.69 12.72
N SER A 140 4.75 -1.79 12.72
CA SER A 140 5.00 -2.92 13.62
C SER A 140 6.39 -3.53 13.42
N THR A 141 6.80 -3.72 12.16
CA THR A 141 8.15 -4.20 11.84
C THR A 141 9.23 -3.22 12.28
N ALA A 142 9.04 -1.92 12.03
CA ALA A 142 10.00 -0.89 12.42
C ALA A 142 10.16 -0.77 13.94
N VAL A 143 9.07 -0.95 14.69
CA VAL A 143 9.08 -1.02 16.16
C VAL A 143 9.76 -2.31 16.63
N ARG A 144 9.36 -3.46 16.07
CA ARG A 144 9.89 -4.78 16.45
C ARG A 144 11.41 -4.87 16.28
N LEU A 145 11.92 -4.30 15.19
CA LEU A 145 13.36 -4.27 14.91
C LEU A 145 14.09 -3.10 15.60
N ALA A 146 13.40 -2.31 16.43
CA ALA A 146 13.91 -1.09 17.03
C ALA A 146 14.59 -0.14 15.99
N SER A 147 14.09 -0.15 14.75
CA SER A 147 14.67 0.61 13.64
C SER A 147 14.27 2.08 13.74
N LYS A 148 15.09 2.87 14.44
CA LYS A 148 14.91 4.32 14.58
C LYS A 148 14.74 5.03 13.24
N ARG A 149 15.51 4.61 12.24
CA ARG A 149 15.45 5.12 10.87
C ARG A 149 14.09 4.90 10.24
N ASP A 150 13.55 3.68 10.32
CA ASP A 150 12.28 3.36 9.66
C ASP A 150 11.09 4.00 10.38
N GLN A 151 11.14 4.08 11.71
CA GLN A 151 10.14 4.81 12.49
C GLN A 151 10.11 6.29 12.10
N LEU A 152 11.27 6.95 12.00
CA LEU A 152 11.36 8.34 11.55
C LEU A 152 10.93 8.51 10.09
N LYS A 153 11.25 7.55 9.21
CA LYS A 153 10.79 7.53 7.82
C LYS A 153 9.27 7.53 7.75
N ILE A 154 8.61 6.63 8.47
CA ILE A 154 7.14 6.53 8.51
C ILE A 154 6.54 7.84 9.02
N ALA A 155 7.06 8.37 10.13
CA ALA A 155 6.63 9.65 10.70
C ALA A 155 6.76 10.82 9.70
N THR A 156 7.87 10.90 8.97
CA THR A 156 8.12 11.94 7.96
C THR A 156 7.15 11.81 6.79
N GLU A 157 6.91 10.59 6.30
CA GLU A 157 5.98 10.33 5.20
C GLU A 157 4.54 10.67 5.58
N MET A 158 4.11 10.31 6.80
CA MET A 158 2.78 10.67 7.33
C MET A 158 2.63 12.18 7.50
N TRP A 159 3.65 12.86 8.02
CA TRP A 159 3.62 14.32 8.16
C TRP A 159 3.51 15.02 6.81
N SER A 160 4.31 14.63 5.82
CA SER A 160 4.24 15.21 4.46
C SER A 160 2.84 15.02 3.83
N ALA A 161 2.26 13.81 3.98
CA ALA A 161 0.90 13.53 3.52
C ALA A 161 -0.15 14.38 4.25
N TYR A 162 0.01 14.57 5.56
CA TYR A 162 -0.86 15.43 6.37
C TYR A 162 -0.77 16.91 5.95
N GLU A 163 0.43 17.47 5.78
CA GLU A 163 0.64 18.85 5.32
C GLU A 163 -0.06 19.10 3.97
N PHE A 164 0.09 18.14 3.04
CA PHE A 164 -0.57 18.20 1.73
C PHE A 164 -2.10 18.13 1.87
N TYR A 165 -2.62 17.21 2.68
CA TYR A 165 -4.05 17.12 2.95
C TYR A 165 -4.63 18.42 3.53
N ARG A 166 -3.92 19.04 4.47
CA ARG A 166 -4.31 20.34 5.05
C ARG A 166 -4.22 21.50 4.06
N GLY A 167 -3.56 21.29 2.92
CA GLY A 167 -3.33 22.30 1.90
C GLY A 167 -2.27 23.32 2.30
N TRP A 168 -1.37 22.95 3.22
CA TRP A 168 -0.25 23.80 3.64
C TRP A 168 0.94 23.69 2.68
N ILE A 169 0.92 22.69 1.80
CA ILE A 169 1.79 22.56 0.64
C ILE A 169 0.93 22.23 -0.58
N GLU A 170 1.31 22.78 -1.72
CA GLU A 170 0.57 22.59 -2.98
C GLU A 170 0.88 21.25 -3.65
N THR A 171 2.07 20.69 -3.38
CA THR A 171 2.53 19.43 -3.94
C THR A 171 3.23 18.58 -2.88
N PRO A 172 3.19 17.24 -2.99
CA PRO A 172 3.95 16.34 -2.14
C PRO A 172 5.45 16.65 -2.14
N ASP A 173 6.14 16.35 -1.03
CA ASP A 173 7.60 16.30 -1.06
C ASP A 173 8.08 15.16 -1.95
N LEU A 174 9.12 15.40 -2.75
CA LEU A 174 9.73 14.35 -3.56
C LEU A 174 10.70 13.49 -2.75
N THR A 175 11.26 14.04 -1.67
CA THR A 175 12.26 13.35 -0.83
C THR A 175 11.98 13.54 0.65
N ARG A 176 12.47 12.63 1.48
CA ARG A 176 12.40 12.77 2.95
C ARG A 176 13.25 13.94 3.41
N GLY A 177 14.40 14.15 2.78
CA GLY A 177 15.25 15.31 3.04
C GLY A 177 14.50 16.64 2.86
N GLN A 178 13.72 16.77 1.79
CA GLN A 178 12.88 17.96 1.57
C GLN A 178 11.84 18.15 2.68
N ALA A 179 11.11 17.09 3.03
CA ALA A 179 10.15 17.13 4.12
C ALA A 179 10.80 17.57 5.44
N GLN A 180 11.91 16.92 5.83
CA GLN A 180 12.63 17.22 7.07
C GLN A 180 13.19 18.64 7.10
N SER A 181 13.80 19.11 6.00
CA SER A 181 14.28 20.49 5.90
C SER A 181 13.15 21.51 6.05
N ARG A 182 11.98 21.24 5.45
CA ARG A 182 10.82 22.12 5.62
C ARG A 182 10.30 22.13 7.05
N ALA A 183 10.25 20.97 7.72
CA ALA A 183 9.84 20.89 9.12
C ALA A 183 10.75 21.73 10.03
N ILE A 184 12.07 21.67 9.80
CA ILE A 184 13.05 22.50 10.51
C ILE A 184 12.80 23.99 10.24
N GLN A 185 12.59 24.38 8.98
CA GLN A 185 12.39 25.79 8.61
C GLN A 185 11.10 26.39 9.18
N LYS A 186 10.01 25.60 9.25
CA LYS A 186 8.72 26.06 9.79
C LYS A 186 8.73 26.19 11.32
N GLY A 187 9.68 25.55 12.01
CA GLY A 187 9.66 25.45 13.48
C GLY A 187 8.48 24.62 14.03
N GLU A 188 7.72 23.96 13.16
CA GLU A 188 6.50 23.20 13.45
C GLU A 188 6.39 21.99 12.49
N PRO A 189 5.79 20.86 12.92
CA PRO A 189 5.37 20.57 14.28
C PRO A 189 6.55 20.23 15.18
N ALA A 190 6.53 20.72 16.42
CA ALA A 190 7.49 20.31 17.46
C ALA A 190 7.57 18.77 17.59
N GLY A 191 6.50 18.04 17.27
CA GLY A 191 6.45 16.58 17.26
C GLY A 191 7.41 15.90 16.27
N LEU A 192 7.52 16.38 15.02
CA LEU A 192 8.48 15.80 14.07
C LEU A 192 9.91 16.13 14.49
N LEU A 193 10.17 17.34 14.98
CA LEU A 193 11.49 17.72 15.51
C LEU A 193 11.88 16.86 16.71
N ARG A 194 10.94 16.56 17.62
CA ARG A 194 11.14 15.59 18.71
C ARG A 194 11.43 14.20 18.17
N ALA A 195 10.67 13.71 17.19
CA ALA A 195 10.91 12.41 16.57
C ALA A 195 12.26 12.31 15.84
N MET A 196 12.75 13.42 15.27
CA MET A 196 14.09 13.51 14.67
C MET A 196 15.19 13.48 15.73
N ALA A 197 14.97 14.08 16.90
CA ALA A 197 15.90 14.06 18.03
C ALA A 197 15.89 12.71 18.78
N ASP A 198 14.72 12.10 18.93
CA ASP A 198 14.50 10.80 19.55
C ASP A 198 13.44 10.01 18.78
N ALA A 199 13.88 8.96 18.07
CA ALA A 199 12.98 8.09 17.33
C ALA A 199 11.94 7.38 18.22
N GLY A 200 12.16 7.27 19.53
CA GLY A 200 11.14 6.81 20.48
C GLY A 200 9.89 7.70 20.53
N GLU A 201 10.00 8.95 20.08
CA GLU A 201 8.88 9.89 19.94
C GLU A 201 8.13 9.74 18.61
N ALA A 202 8.66 8.99 17.64
CA ALA A 202 8.04 8.83 16.32
C ALA A 202 6.65 8.20 16.40
N LEU A 203 6.47 7.18 17.24
CA LEU A 203 5.16 6.54 17.43
C LEU A 203 4.13 7.52 18.02
N LYS A 204 4.52 8.33 19.00
CA LYS A 204 3.64 9.32 19.60
C LYS A 204 3.25 10.38 18.58
N PHE A 205 4.22 10.85 17.79
CA PHE A 205 3.94 11.81 16.73
C PHE A 205 3.03 11.23 15.64
N ILE A 206 3.20 9.96 15.26
CA ILE A 206 2.28 9.25 14.36
C ILE A 206 0.86 9.20 14.94
N ALA A 207 0.72 8.90 16.23
CA ALA A 207 -0.57 8.90 16.92
C ALA A 207 -1.21 10.29 16.97
N GLU A 208 -0.44 11.34 17.28
CA GLU A 208 -0.88 12.74 17.27
C GLU A 208 -1.39 13.15 15.87
N LEU A 209 -0.64 12.82 14.80
CA LEU A 209 -1.07 13.08 13.42
C LEU A 209 -2.36 12.34 13.08
N ALA A 210 -2.49 11.07 13.49
CA ALA A 210 -3.69 10.29 13.25
C ALA A 210 -4.90 10.87 14.00
N GLU A 211 -4.74 11.30 15.26
CA GLU A 211 -5.79 11.96 16.05
C GLU A 211 -6.25 13.26 15.37
N MET A 212 -5.30 14.12 14.97
CA MET A 212 -5.63 15.39 14.31
C MET A 212 -6.38 15.16 12.98
N LEU A 213 -5.86 14.27 12.14
CA LEU A 213 -6.48 13.97 10.85
C LEU A 213 -7.85 13.30 11.00
N HIS A 214 -7.98 12.41 11.98
CA HIS A 214 -9.23 11.74 12.30
C HIS A 214 -10.30 12.73 12.76
N ALA A 215 -9.96 13.66 13.66
CA ALA A 215 -10.87 14.69 14.14
C ALA A 215 -11.41 15.60 13.02
N ASP A 216 -10.64 15.81 11.95
CA ASP A 216 -11.08 16.56 10.77
C ASP A 216 -12.07 15.78 9.89
N LEU A 217 -12.02 14.45 9.89
CA LEU A 217 -12.63 13.59 8.86
C LEU A 217 -13.77 12.72 9.37
N LEU A 218 -13.71 12.30 10.63
CA LEU A 218 -14.51 11.21 11.15
C LEU A 218 -15.09 11.56 12.53
N PRO A 219 -16.21 10.93 12.93
CA PRO A 219 -16.79 11.14 14.26
C PRO A 219 -15.81 10.75 15.35
N ARG A 220 -15.75 11.55 16.41
CA ARG A 220 -14.90 11.31 17.58
C ARG A 220 -15.14 9.91 18.16
N LEU A 221 -14.05 9.20 18.44
CA LEU A 221 -14.08 7.89 19.08
C LEU A 221 -14.12 7.99 20.61
N ALA A 222 -14.70 6.98 21.25
CA ALA A 222 -14.54 6.77 22.67
C ALA A 222 -13.08 6.40 22.99
N PRO A 223 -12.55 6.83 24.15
CA PRO A 223 -11.18 6.54 24.52
C PRO A 223 -10.97 5.03 24.69
N LEU A 224 -9.79 4.56 24.30
CA LEU A 224 -9.29 3.24 24.66
C LEU A 224 -8.40 3.41 25.91
N ASP A 225 -8.76 2.74 27.01
CA ASP A 225 -8.04 2.88 28.28
C ASP A 225 -6.81 1.95 28.37
N GLU A 226 -6.93 0.74 27.82
CA GLU A 226 -5.89 -0.29 27.84
C GLU A 226 -5.61 -0.82 26.42
N PRO A 227 -4.38 -1.28 26.13
CA PRO A 227 -4.09 -1.91 24.86
C PRO A 227 -5.03 -3.07 24.55
N LEU A 228 -5.43 -3.18 23.29
CA LEU A 228 -6.28 -4.28 22.82
C LEU A 228 -5.57 -5.06 21.74
N VAL A 229 -5.40 -6.37 21.96
CA VAL A 229 -4.86 -7.30 20.98
C VAL A 229 -5.96 -8.24 20.54
N PHE A 230 -6.13 -8.40 19.23
CA PHE A 230 -7.08 -9.35 18.66
C PHE A 230 -6.62 -9.85 17.30
N ARG A 231 -7.15 -11.00 16.89
CA ARG A 231 -6.99 -11.56 15.54
C ARG A 231 -8.31 -11.46 14.81
N ALA A 232 -8.24 -11.08 13.55
CA ALA A 232 -9.41 -11.03 12.67
C ALA A 232 -8.98 -11.30 11.21
N PRO A 233 -9.89 -11.83 10.37
CA PRO A 233 -9.67 -11.86 8.94
C PRO A 233 -9.49 -10.46 8.34
N MET A 234 -8.62 -10.36 7.33
CA MET A 234 -8.34 -9.13 6.59
C MET A 234 -8.35 -9.40 5.08
N PRO A 235 -9.48 -9.84 4.49
CA PRO A 235 -9.58 -10.05 3.05
C PRO A 235 -9.41 -8.73 2.27
N PRO A 236 -8.72 -8.72 1.11
CA PRO A 236 -8.12 -9.87 0.42
C PRO A 236 -6.69 -10.22 0.86
N ARG A 237 -6.14 -9.54 1.86
CA ARG A 237 -4.70 -9.63 2.18
C ARG A 237 -4.35 -10.91 2.93
N ARG A 238 -5.13 -11.26 3.96
CA ARG A 238 -4.85 -12.41 4.84
C ARG A 238 -6.13 -13.01 5.41
N LEU A 239 -6.13 -14.33 5.55
CA LEU A 239 -7.19 -15.06 6.25
C LEU A 239 -7.21 -14.73 7.74
N GLU A 240 -6.06 -14.40 8.33
CA GLU A 240 -5.94 -13.94 9.70
C GLU A 240 -4.85 -12.87 9.83
N GLN A 241 -5.15 -11.82 10.59
CA GLN A 241 -4.25 -10.72 10.87
C GLN A 241 -4.34 -10.36 12.37
N CYS A 242 -3.18 -10.20 13.00
CA CYS A 242 -3.07 -9.67 14.35
C CYS A 242 -3.17 -8.13 14.33
N PHE A 243 -4.02 -7.58 15.18
CA PHE A 243 -4.21 -6.15 15.41
C PHE A 243 -3.82 -5.83 16.85
N ILE A 244 -3.08 -4.73 17.02
CA ILE A 244 -2.62 -4.23 18.31
C ILE A 244 -3.00 -2.76 18.38
N LEU A 245 -4.01 -2.47 19.18
CA LEU A 245 -4.52 -1.12 19.39
C LEU A 245 -3.92 -0.52 20.66
N LEU A 246 -3.34 0.67 20.51
CA LEU A 246 -2.69 1.40 21.58
C LEU A 246 -3.54 2.61 22.01
N PRO A 247 -3.57 2.95 23.32
CA PRO A 247 -4.24 4.15 23.79
C PRO A 247 -3.46 5.41 23.37
N ALA A 248 -4.14 6.39 22.76
CA ALA A 248 -3.53 7.51 22.03
C ALA A 248 -2.63 8.47 22.86
N LYS A 249 -2.69 8.47 24.20
CA LYS A 249 -2.11 9.56 25.03
C LYS A 249 -1.15 9.15 26.14
N ARG A 250 -0.97 7.86 26.43
CA ARG A 250 -0.24 7.42 27.64
C ARG A 250 0.76 6.30 27.41
N PHE A 251 0.89 5.84 26.18
CA PHE A 251 1.65 4.64 25.92
C PHE A 251 3.09 4.96 25.57
N ARG A 252 4.02 4.59 26.47
CA ARG A 252 5.32 4.09 26.04
C ARG A 252 5.08 2.65 25.62
N LEU A 253 5.55 2.25 24.43
CA LEU A 253 5.64 0.83 24.11
C LEU A 253 6.33 0.15 25.30
N PRO A 254 5.73 -0.85 25.97
CA PRO A 254 6.39 -1.60 27.02
C PRO A 254 7.62 -2.20 26.37
N ASP A 255 8.74 -2.21 27.08
CA ASP A 255 9.99 -2.84 26.61
C ASP A 255 9.74 -4.30 26.15
N ILE A 256 8.69 -4.93 26.71
CA ILE A 256 8.23 -6.30 26.44
C ILE A 256 7.63 -6.47 25.04
N LEU A 257 7.08 -5.42 24.39
CA LEU A 257 6.49 -5.56 23.05
C LEU A 257 7.54 -5.58 21.94
N GLY A 258 8.77 -5.11 22.15
CA GLY A 258 9.78 -5.02 21.08
C GLY A 258 9.99 -6.35 20.35
N GLU A 259 10.44 -7.38 21.06
CA GLU A 259 10.73 -8.68 20.44
C GLU A 259 9.50 -9.60 20.31
N SER A 260 8.46 -9.36 21.11
CA SER A 260 7.23 -10.19 21.11
C SER A 260 6.19 -9.76 20.08
N LEU A 261 6.39 -8.62 19.41
CA LEU A 261 5.52 -8.19 18.32
C LEU A 261 5.54 -9.20 17.17
N GLU A 262 4.36 -9.70 16.81
CA GLU A 262 4.21 -10.59 15.67
C GLU A 262 4.62 -9.86 14.38
N PRO A 263 5.40 -10.52 13.49
CA PRO A 263 5.72 -9.96 12.19
C PRO A 263 4.44 -9.55 11.45
N TRP A 264 4.44 -8.33 10.92
CA TRP A 264 3.33 -7.77 10.14
C TRP A 264 2.04 -7.53 10.91
N ALA A 265 2.04 -7.50 12.25
CA ALA A 265 0.88 -7.04 13.03
C ALA A 265 0.46 -5.62 12.59
N ILE A 266 -0.84 -5.29 12.66
CA ILE A 266 -1.30 -3.91 12.50
C ILE A 266 -1.17 -3.21 13.84
N LEU A 267 -0.17 -2.35 13.99
CA LEU A 267 0.04 -1.52 15.18
C LEU A 267 -0.58 -0.13 14.94
N ALA A 268 -1.60 0.23 15.70
CA ALA A 268 -2.35 1.47 15.48
C ALA A 268 -2.97 2.04 16.76
N THR A 269 -3.34 3.32 16.76
CA THR A 269 -4.38 3.83 17.68
C THR A 269 -5.77 3.54 17.11
N PRO A 270 -6.86 3.67 17.89
CA PRO A 270 -8.22 3.59 17.35
C PRO A 270 -8.47 4.51 16.14
N GLU A 271 -7.96 5.74 16.19
CA GLU A 271 -8.09 6.74 15.13
C GLU A 271 -7.38 6.29 13.85
N LEU A 272 -6.14 5.81 13.99
CA LEU A 272 -5.37 5.30 12.86
C LEU A 272 -6.00 4.02 12.26
N LEU A 273 -6.54 3.13 13.08
CA LEU A 273 -7.28 1.96 12.59
C LEU A 273 -8.53 2.40 11.81
N HIS A 274 -9.30 3.37 12.32
CA HIS A 274 -10.50 3.84 11.65
C HIS A 274 -10.17 4.51 10.29
N LEU A 275 -9.09 5.31 10.23
CA LEU A 275 -8.57 5.86 8.97
C LEU A 275 -8.12 4.74 8.01
N TYR A 276 -7.38 3.73 8.50
CA TYR A 276 -6.97 2.58 7.69
C TYR A 276 -8.17 1.81 7.12
N ILE A 277 -9.20 1.57 7.93
CA ILE A 277 -10.45 0.92 7.49
C ILE A 277 -11.13 1.76 6.39
N LYS A 278 -11.26 3.07 6.58
CA LYS A 278 -11.94 3.96 5.62
C LYS A 278 -11.18 4.12 4.30
N TYR A 279 -9.87 4.29 4.35
CA TYR A 279 -9.10 4.71 3.17
C TYR A 279 -8.27 3.61 2.52
N VAL A 280 -8.05 2.49 3.19
CA VAL A 280 -7.21 1.39 2.68
C VAL A 280 -8.00 0.10 2.58
N GLN A 281 -8.57 -0.36 3.70
CA GLN A 281 -9.05 -1.73 3.86
C GLN A 281 -10.41 -1.78 4.56
N PRO A 282 -11.50 -1.41 3.86
CA PRO A 282 -12.86 -1.38 4.40
C PRO A 282 -13.38 -2.78 4.76
N PHE A 283 -12.88 -3.82 4.08
CA PHE A 283 -13.22 -5.21 4.35
C PHE A 283 -12.81 -5.69 5.74
N SER A 284 -11.84 -5.04 6.40
CA SER A 284 -11.50 -5.34 7.79
C SER A 284 -12.66 -5.05 8.75
N TYR A 285 -13.55 -4.11 8.41
CA TYR A 285 -14.69 -3.76 9.26
C TYR A 285 -15.63 -4.95 9.53
N TRP A 286 -15.76 -5.86 8.55
CA TRP A 286 -16.62 -7.04 8.64
C TRP A 286 -16.39 -7.90 9.88
N TYR A 287 -15.14 -7.93 10.37
CA TYR A 287 -14.71 -8.82 11.44
C TYR A 287 -14.20 -8.08 12.67
N MET A 288 -14.50 -6.78 12.79
CA MET A 288 -14.12 -6.03 13.98
C MET A 288 -14.88 -6.54 15.22
N PRO A 289 -14.19 -6.87 16.31
CA PRO A 289 -14.85 -7.40 17.50
C PRO A 289 -15.73 -6.33 18.16
N PRO A 290 -16.81 -6.71 18.86
CA PRO A 290 -17.73 -5.75 19.49
C PRO A 290 -17.05 -4.73 20.40
N LYS A 291 -15.95 -5.11 21.08
CA LYS A 291 -15.16 -4.19 21.93
C LYS A 291 -14.54 -3.03 21.12
N VAL A 292 -14.10 -3.29 19.88
CA VAL A 292 -13.57 -2.27 18.97
C VAL A 292 -14.71 -1.42 18.40
N LEU A 293 -15.82 -2.04 18.00
CA LEU A 293 -16.98 -1.31 17.48
C LEU A 293 -17.60 -0.35 18.51
N LYS A 294 -17.58 -0.72 19.80
CA LYS A 294 -18.00 0.14 20.92
C LYS A 294 -17.17 1.43 21.06
N LEU A 295 -15.99 1.52 20.43
CA LEU A 295 -15.22 2.75 20.37
C LEU A 295 -15.87 3.80 19.44
N GLY A 296 -16.88 3.44 18.65
CA GLY A 296 -17.52 4.33 17.69
C GLY A 296 -16.90 4.27 16.29
N ILE A 297 -16.14 3.21 15.96
CA ILE A 297 -15.68 2.99 14.60
C ILE A 297 -16.91 2.79 13.70
N SER A 298 -17.04 3.68 12.72
CA SER A 298 -18.18 3.71 11.81
C SER A 298 -17.94 2.77 10.62
N PRO A 299 -19.00 2.17 10.04
CA PRO A 299 -18.87 1.34 8.85
C PRO A 299 -18.33 2.14 7.65
N PRO A 300 -17.53 1.53 6.76
CA PRO A 300 -17.12 2.16 5.50
C PRO A 300 -18.31 2.49 4.60
N ASP A 301 -18.15 3.51 3.78
CA ASP A 301 -19.12 3.91 2.77
C ASP A 301 -18.89 3.16 1.45
N LEU A 302 -19.87 3.21 0.53
CA LEU A 302 -19.78 2.49 -0.75
C LEU A 302 -18.51 2.84 -1.52
N LEU A 303 -18.18 4.12 -1.54
CA LEU A 303 -17.00 4.63 -2.24
C LEU A 303 -15.69 4.13 -1.64
N ASP A 304 -15.66 3.81 -0.34
CA ASP A 304 -14.49 3.25 0.33
C ASP A 304 -14.22 1.84 -0.21
N TYR A 305 -15.26 1.01 -0.35
CA TYR A 305 -15.17 -0.31 -0.97
C TYR A 305 -14.74 -0.23 -2.43
N VAL A 306 -15.34 0.66 -3.23
CA VAL A 306 -14.95 0.85 -4.64
C VAL A 306 -13.48 1.25 -4.77
N ARG A 307 -13.03 2.24 -3.98
CA ARG A 307 -11.62 2.67 -3.97
C ARG A 307 -10.69 1.54 -3.58
N SER A 308 -11.04 0.78 -2.56
CA SER A 308 -10.23 -0.34 -2.08
C SER A 308 -10.13 -1.47 -3.11
N CYS A 309 -11.25 -1.88 -3.73
CA CYS A 309 -11.24 -2.84 -4.82
C CYS A 309 -10.35 -2.37 -5.97
N ARG A 310 -10.50 -1.10 -6.40
CA ARG A 310 -9.62 -0.52 -7.43
C ARG A 310 -8.16 -0.57 -7.00
N PHE A 311 -7.85 -0.19 -5.77
CA PHE A 311 -6.50 -0.19 -5.21
C PHE A 311 -5.87 -1.59 -5.17
N PHE A 312 -6.61 -2.61 -4.76
CA PHE A 312 -6.08 -3.98 -4.69
C PHE A 312 -6.00 -4.66 -6.05
N LEU A 313 -6.93 -4.40 -6.97
CA LEU A 313 -6.90 -5.02 -8.31
C LEU A 313 -5.86 -4.41 -9.26
N GLN A 314 -5.52 -3.13 -9.13
CA GLN A 314 -4.61 -2.42 -10.06
C GLN A 314 -3.16 -2.93 -10.01
N ASP A 315 -2.80 -3.96 -10.77
CA ASP A 315 -1.43 -4.52 -10.87
C ASP A 315 -0.77 -4.85 -9.52
N ASN A 316 -1.50 -4.76 -8.40
CA ASN A 316 -1.06 -5.20 -7.09
C ASN A 316 -0.85 -6.72 -7.12
N PHE A 317 -1.54 -7.40 -8.03
CA PHE A 317 -1.21 -8.73 -8.49
C PHE A 317 0.24 -8.88 -8.97
N LEU A 318 0.67 -8.06 -9.93
CA LEU A 318 2.01 -8.11 -10.53
C LEU A 318 3.10 -7.66 -9.54
N ARG A 319 2.76 -6.76 -8.61
CA ARG A 319 3.67 -6.25 -7.57
C ARG A 319 3.90 -7.24 -6.44
N ASN A 320 2.85 -7.93 -5.98
CA ASN A 320 2.89 -8.67 -4.71
C ASN A 320 3.14 -10.16 -4.86
N ALA A 321 3.01 -10.74 -6.05
CA ALA A 321 3.16 -12.18 -6.24
C ALA A 321 4.61 -12.60 -6.51
N GLY A 322 5.47 -12.58 -5.49
CA GLY A 322 6.86 -13.05 -5.57
C GLY A 322 7.90 -11.97 -5.89
N PHE A 323 7.47 -10.73 -6.14
CA PHE A 323 8.34 -9.61 -6.52
C PHE A 323 8.55 -8.56 -5.41
N ALA A 324 7.55 -8.36 -4.55
CA ALA A 324 7.68 -7.58 -3.31
C ALA A 324 7.24 -8.36 -2.06
N HIS A 325 6.33 -9.34 -2.21
CA HIS A 325 5.85 -10.21 -1.14
C HIS A 325 5.81 -11.66 -1.63
N MET A 326 6.04 -12.64 -0.77
CA MET A 326 5.99 -14.07 -1.17
C MET A 326 4.66 -14.71 -0.75
N TYR A 327 3.54 -14.07 -1.07
CA TYR A 327 2.21 -14.64 -0.75
C TYR A 327 1.45 -15.00 -2.03
N PRO A 328 1.53 -16.27 -2.50
CA PRO A 328 0.99 -16.68 -3.80
C PRO A 328 -0.55 -16.58 -3.89
N ARG A 329 -1.24 -16.62 -2.75
CA ARG A 329 -2.71 -16.60 -2.68
C ARG A 329 -3.32 -15.20 -2.73
N ALA A 330 -2.58 -14.16 -2.35
CA ALA A 330 -3.09 -12.78 -2.29
C ALA A 330 -3.78 -12.29 -3.59
N PRO A 331 -3.23 -12.58 -4.78
CA PRO A 331 -3.87 -12.18 -6.03
C PRO A 331 -5.23 -12.82 -6.28
N GLY A 332 -5.34 -14.13 -6.07
CA GLY A 332 -6.59 -14.86 -6.21
C GLY A 332 -7.63 -14.33 -5.23
N ALA A 333 -7.23 -14.14 -3.98
CA ALA A 333 -8.09 -13.53 -2.95
C ALA A 333 -8.55 -12.13 -3.30
N THR A 334 -7.70 -11.33 -3.94
CA THR A 334 -8.08 -9.99 -4.39
C THR A 334 -9.17 -10.01 -5.44
N VAL A 335 -9.03 -10.88 -6.44
CA VAL A 335 -10.05 -11.08 -7.48
C VAL A 335 -11.34 -11.61 -6.86
N ALA A 336 -11.26 -12.64 -6.00
CA ALA A 336 -12.43 -13.26 -5.39
C ALA A 336 -13.23 -12.30 -4.49
N VAL A 337 -12.55 -11.49 -3.68
CA VAL A 337 -13.20 -10.48 -2.83
C VAL A 337 -13.88 -9.40 -3.68
N ALA A 338 -13.21 -8.94 -4.74
CA ALA A 338 -13.80 -7.95 -5.64
C ALA A 338 -14.99 -8.53 -6.42
N GLU A 339 -14.89 -9.78 -6.88
CA GLU A 339 -15.98 -10.52 -7.53
C GLU A 339 -17.19 -10.67 -6.61
N TYR A 340 -16.96 -10.98 -5.33
CA TYR A 340 -18.02 -11.01 -4.31
C TYR A 340 -18.66 -9.63 -4.08
N ALA A 341 -17.85 -8.58 -3.98
CA ALA A 341 -18.35 -7.25 -3.66
C ALA A 341 -19.07 -6.57 -4.84
N LEU A 342 -18.66 -6.87 -6.07
CA LEU A 342 -19.09 -6.17 -7.29
C LEU A 342 -20.62 -6.08 -7.48
N PRO A 343 -21.41 -7.16 -7.37
CA PRO A 343 -22.85 -7.09 -7.55
C PRO A 343 -23.51 -6.09 -6.60
N TYR A 344 -23.12 -6.09 -5.32
CA TYR A 344 -23.63 -5.15 -4.33
C TYR A 344 -23.25 -3.70 -4.68
N LEU A 345 -21.99 -3.47 -5.08
CA LEU A 345 -21.51 -2.14 -5.43
C LEU A 345 -22.18 -1.58 -6.70
N GLU A 346 -22.52 -2.45 -7.65
CA GLU A 346 -23.27 -2.07 -8.85
C GLU A 346 -24.69 -1.58 -8.51
N ASP A 347 -25.33 -2.22 -7.54
CA ASP A 347 -26.66 -1.89 -7.03
C ASP A 347 -26.63 -0.74 -5.99
N GLY A 348 -25.46 -0.15 -5.71
CA GLY A 348 -25.34 0.90 -4.69
C GLY A 348 -25.50 0.39 -3.25
N LEU A 349 -25.23 -0.88 -3.01
CA LEU A 349 -25.33 -1.54 -1.71
C LEU A 349 -23.94 -1.84 -1.12
N ARG A 350 -23.86 -1.82 0.21
CA ARG A 350 -22.65 -2.25 0.92
C ARG A 350 -22.53 -3.76 0.81
N PRO A 351 -21.37 -4.31 0.45
CA PRO A 351 -21.20 -5.76 0.41
C PRO A 351 -21.32 -6.33 1.84
N PRO A 352 -22.18 -7.34 2.05
CA PRO A 352 -22.40 -7.92 3.37
C PRO A 352 -21.17 -8.70 3.84
N VAL A 353 -21.17 -9.08 5.12
CA VAL A 353 -20.14 -9.97 5.67
C VAL A 353 -20.29 -11.35 4.99
N PRO A 354 -19.24 -11.89 4.35
CA PRO A 354 -19.33 -13.21 3.73
C PRO A 354 -19.40 -14.29 4.81
N SER A 355 -20.04 -15.41 4.48
CA SER A 355 -20.05 -16.59 5.34
C SER A 355 -18.62 -17.11 5.54
N GLU A 356 -18.39 -17.90 6.59
CA GLU A 356 -17.08 -18.51 6.84
C GLU A 356 -16.58 -19.33 5.64
N GLN A 357 -17.48 -20.10 5.00
CA GLN A 357 -17.15 -20.85 3.79
C GLN A 357 -16.74 -19.94 2.62
N GLN A 358 -17.45 -18.81 2.42
CA GLN A 358 -17.10 -17.84 1.38
C GLN A 358 -15.74 -17.17 1.67
N LEU A 359 -15.49 -16.82 2.93
CA LEU A 359 -14.22 -16.25 3.36
C LEU A 359 -13.06 -17.22 3.08
N LEU A 360 -13.20 -18.50 3.44
CA LEU A 360 -12.19 -19.51 3.15
C LEU A 360 -11.97 -19.68 1.65
N ALA A 361 -13.06 -19.70 0.86
CA ALA A 361 -13.01 -19.81 -0.60
C ALA A 361 -12.26 -18.64 -1.25
N PHE A 362 -12.28 -17.43 -0.68
CA PHE A 362 -11.46 -16.32 -1.20
C PHE A 362 -9.97 -16.64 -1.18
N PHE A 363 -9.50 -17.39 -0.18
CA PHE A 363 -8.09 -17.72 -0.02
C PHE A 363 -7.72 -19.10 -0.60
N GLU A 364 -8.65 -19.75 -1.31
CA GLU A 364 -8.31 -20.86 -2.18
C GLU A 364 -7.47 -20.36 -3.35
N GLY A 365 -6.39 -21.05 -3.66
CA GLY A 365 -5.46 -20.59 -4.66
C GLY A 365 -4.15 -21.35 -4.62
N PRO A 366 -3.16 -20.89 -5.41
CA PRO A 366 -1.91 -21.61 -5.56
C PRO A 366 -1.14 -21.73 -4.24
N ASP A 367 -0.50 -22.88 -4.06
CA ASP A 367 0.30 -23.16 -2.87
C ASP A 367 1.68 -22.48 -2.94
N ASP A 368 2.18 -22.23 -4.14
CA ASP A 368 3.45 -21.53 -4.38
C ASP A 368 3.41 -20.58 -5.58
N ILE A 369 4.48 -19.80 -5.73
CA ILE A 369 4.59 -18.78 -6.78
C ILE A 369 4.74 -19.39 -8.18
N TYR A 370 5.34 -20.57 -8.32
CA TYR A 370 5.49 -21.25 -9.61
C TYR A 370 4.14 -21.77 -10.10
N GLU A 371 3.32 -22.33 -9.21
CA GLU A 371 1.95 -22.74 -9.53
C GLU A 371 1.11 -21.52 -9.94
N LEU A 372 1.24 -20.41 -9.22
CA LEU A 372 0.57 -19.16 -9.58
C LEU A 372 0.88 -18.76 -11.03
N TYR A 373 2.17 -18.63 -11.39
CA TYR A 373 2.55 -18.24 -12.74
C TYR A 373 2.23 -19.30 -13.79
N GLY A 374 2.38 -20.58 -13.48
CA GLY A 374 2.18 -21.66 -14.44
C GLY A 374 0.72 -22.02 -14.73
N ARG A 375 -0.22 -21.73 -13.82
CA ARG A 375 -1.61 -22.19 -13.95
C ARG A 375 -2.68 -21.14 -13.71
N HIS A 376 -2.43 -20.18 -12.83
CA HIS A 376 -3.47 -19.26 -12.35
C HIS A 376 -3.33 -17.84 -12.91
N PHE A 377 -2.13 -17.46 -13.36
CA PHE A 377 -1.79 -16.08 -13.63
C PHE A 377 -2.67 -15.42 -14.69
N GLU A 378 -2.81 -16.02 -15.86
CA GLU A 378 -3.59 -15.43 -16.96
C GLU A 378 -5.06 -15.23 -16.57
N ARG A 379 -5.66 -16.24 -15.94
CA ARG A 379 -7.03 -16.17 -15.44
C ARG A 379 -7.20 -15.00 -14.46
N ILE A 380 -6.32 -14.92 -13.45
CA ILE A 380 -6.37 -13.86 -12.43
C ILE A 380 -6.14 -12.48 -13.07
N TYR A 381 -5.17 -12.36 -13.98
CA TYR A 381 -4.88 -11.11 -14.69
C TYR A 381 -6.10 -10.60 -15.46
N TRP A 382 -6.71 -11.43 -16.30
CA TRP A 382 -7.86 -11.03 -17.11
C TRP A 382 -9.14 -10.83 -16.29
N GLN A 383 -9.35 -11.61 -15.22
CA GLN A 383 -10.44 -11.35 -14.27
C GLN A 383 -10.26 -9.99 -13.59
N SER A 384 -9.05 -9.70 -13.07
CA SER A 384 -8.74 -8.43 -12.43
C SER A 384 -9.03 -7.24 -13.34
N ARG A 385 -8.62 -7.32 -14.62
CA ARG A 385 -8.89 -6.28 -15.61
C ARG A 385 -10.38 -6.03 -15.86
N ARG A 386 -11.16 -7.10 -16.05
CA ARG A 386 -12.62 -6.98 -16.23
C ARG A 386 -13.30 -6.36 -15.02
N HIS A 387 -12.85 -6.72 -13.82
CA HIS A 387 -13.38 -6.14 -12.59
C HIS A 387 -12.99 -4.66 -12.43
N LEU A 388 -11.77 -4.28 -12.79
CA LEU A 388 -11.33 -2.89 -12.80
C LEU A 388 -12.17 -2.02 -13.73
N GLU A 389 -12.45 -2.48 -14.95
CA GLU A 389 -13.28 -1.75 -15.92
C GLU A 389 -14.70 -1.50 -15.37
N ARG A 390 -15.30 -2.50 -14.72
CA ARG A 390 -16.59 -2.36 -14.03
C ARG A 390 -16.53 -1.34 -12.89
N LEU A 391 -15.50 -1.42 -12.05
CA LEU A 391 -15.31 -0.52 -10.91
C LEU A 391 -15.06 0.93 -11.34
N GLU A 392 -14.37 1.16 -12.46
CA GLU A 392 -14.19 2.48 -13.05
C GLU A 392 -15.55 3.07 -13.48
N GLY A 393 -16.44 2.24 -14.07
CA GLY A 393 -17.81 2.63 -14.38
C GLY A 393 -18.64 2.97 -13.14
N ILE A 394 -18.54 2.18 -12.06
CA ILE A 394 -19.23 2.44 -10.79
C ILE A 394 -18.74 3.76 -10.17
N ALA A 395 -17.42 3.96 -10.10
CA ALA A 395 -16.82 5.17 -9.55
C ALA A 395 -17.29 6.43 -10.30
N ALA A 396 -17.32 6.39 -11.63
CA ALA A 396 -17.78 7.53 -12.44
C ALA A 396 -19.27 7.86 -12.20
N ARG A 397 -20.13 6.86 -12.01
CA ARG A 397 -21.55 7.08 -11.65
C ARG A 397 -21.70 7.72 -10.28
N MET A 398 -20.93 7.26 -9.28
CA MET A 398 -20.94 7.83 -7.93
C MET A 398 -20.41 9.27 -7.91
N GLU A 399 -19.34 9.57 -8.67
CA GLU A 399 -18.74 10.91 -8.72
C GLU A 399 -19.60 11.93 -9.46
N SER A 400 -20.40 11.50 -10.45
CA SER A 400 -21.33 12.37 -11.18
C SER A 400 -22.63 12.66 -10.43
N GLY A 401 -22.84 12.11 -9.23
CA GLY A 401 -24.09 12.21 -8.49
C GLY A 401 -25.26 11.49 -9.18
N SER A 402 -24.98 10.64 -10.18
CA SER A 402 -25.99 9.93 -10.98
C SER A 402 -26.43 8.61 -10.35
N GLN A 403 -26.58 8.56 -9.02
CA GLN A 403 -27.26 7.44 -8.38
C GLN A 403 -28.70 7.83 -8.07
N THR A 404 -29.57 7.22 -8.87
CA THR A 404 -31.00 6.97 -8.71
C THR A 404 -31.53 7.27 -7.31
N ALA A 405 -32.39 8.28 -7.25
CA ALA A 405 -33.55 8.25 -6.39
C ALA A 405 -34.26 6.90 -6.57
N ASP A 406 -34.75 6.36 -5.46
CA ASP A 406 -35.56 5.14 -5.32
C ASP A 406 -34.81 3.81 -5.17
N ALA A 407 -34.59 3.43 -3.91
CA ALA A 407 -34.79 2.07 -3.39
C ALA A 407 -35.17 2.15 -1.89
#